data_AF-A0A377XQI2-F1
#
_entry.id   AF-A0A377XQI2-F1
#
_cell.length_a   1.000
_cell.length_b   1.000
_cell.length_c   1.000
_cell.angle_alpha   90.00
_cell.angle_beta   90.00
_cell.angle_gamma   90.00
#
_symmetry.space_group_name_H-M   'P 1'
#
loop_
_entity.id
_entity.type
_entity.pdbx_description
1 polymer ?
#
loop_
_entity_poly.entity_id
_entity_poly.type
_entity_poly.pdbx_seq_one_letter_code
_entity_poly.pdbx_strand_id
1 'polypeptide(L)'
;MNNENGLTPSQLAERNATLVTEIEKCRELSGCPAGVDLQDWVKQLVSELSVVEDIHNNAVFITDELYDASPKEVQAIIRSLACMKMPTYARLVAGIKADGVDEFAAKLRIPGDDQFFDALAKGVALAADDFAKQLREGADK
;
A
#
# COMPACT_ATOMS: atom_id res chain seq x y z
N MET A 1 27.84 -15.39 -22.57
CA MET A 1 27.89 -14.41 -21.47
C MET A 1 26.61 -14.59 -20.67
N ASN A 2 26.72 -15.13 -19.46
CA ASN A 2 25.57 -15.26 -18.55
C ASN A 2 25.41 -13.95 -17.77
N ASN A 3 24.18 -13.57 -17.44
CA ASN A 3 23.90 -12.38 -16.63
C ASN A 3 24.27 -12.59 -15.15
N GLU A 4 24.08 -11.58 -14.29
CA GLU A 4 24.42 -11.62 -12.85
C GLU A 4 23.81 -12.81 -12.08
N ASN A 5 22.78 -13.45 -12.64
CA ASN A 5 22.11 -14.63 -12.08
C ASN A 5 22.59 -15.96 -12.69
N GLY A 6 23.63 -15.95 -13.54
CA GLY A 6 24.15 -17.15 -14.19
C GLY A 6 23.26 -17.73 -15.29
N LEU A 7 22.17 -17.05 -15.67
CA LEU A 7 21.21 -17.52 -16.69
C LEU A 7 21.74 -17.30 -18.10
N THR A 8 21.42 -18.24 -18.99
CA THR A 8 21.61 -18.08 -20.43
C THR A 8 20.57 -17.11 -21.01
N PRO A 9 20.81 -16.53 -22.21
CA PRO A 9 19.82 -15.68 -22.88
C PRO A 9 18.45 -16.35 -23.11
N SER A 10 18.43 -17.66 -23.39
CA SER A 10 17.19 -18.41 -23.58
C SER A 10 16.40 -18.57 -22.29
N GLN A 11 17.08 -18.88 -21.18
CA GLN A 11 16.44 -18.99 -19.87
C GLN A 11 15.90 -17.63 -19.39
N LEU A 12 16.60 -16.53 -19.71
CA LEU A 12 16.11 -15.19 -19.41
C LEU A 12 14.85 -14.84 -20.20
N ALA A 13 14.80 -15.19 -21.48
CA ALA A 13 13.63 -14.97 -22.33
C ALA A 13 12.41 -15.76 -21.83
N GLU A 14 12.60 -17.02 -21.44
CA GLU A 14 11.56 -17.87 -20.87
C GLU A 14 11.01 -17.26 -19.57
N ARG A 15 11.89 -16.89 -18.63
CA ARG A 15 11.50 -16.24 -17.37
C ARG A 15 10.70 -14.95 -17.61
N ASN A 16 11.16 -14.12 -18.54
CA ASN A 16 10.49 -12.85 -18.86
C ASN A 16 9.10 -13.10 -19.47
N ALA A 17 8.95 -14.12 -20.32
CA ALA A 17 7.65 -14.51 -20.86
C ALA A 17 6.68 -14.92 -19.75
N THR A 18 7.13 -15.74 -18.78
CA THR A 18 6.31 -16.11 -17.62
C THR A 18 5.90 -14.90 -16.79
N LEU A 19 6.84 -13.97 -16.51
CA LEU A 19 6.53 -12.76 -15.73
C LEU A 19 5.50 -11.87 -16.43
N VAL A 20 5.60 -11.71 -17.75
CA VAL A 20 4.61 -10.96 -18.54
C VAL A 20 3.23 -11.60 -18.45
N THR A 21 3.13 -12.93 -18.56
CA THR A 21 1.86 -13.65 -18.41
C THR A 21 1.23 -13.46 -17.02
N GLU A 22 2.03 -13.54 -15.95
CA GLU A 22 1.52 -13.33 -14.59
C GLU A 22 1.10 -11.87 -14.36
N ILE A 23 1.82 -10.90 -14.90
CA ILE A 23 1.44 -9.48 -14.83
C ILE A 23 0.10 -9.25 -15.53
N GLU A 24 -0.09 -9.76 -16.75
CA GLU A 24 -1.37 -9.61 -17.46
C GLU A 24 -2.52 -10.29 -16.71
N LYS A 25 -2.29 -11.45 -16.10
CA LYS A 25 -3.27 -12.08 -15.21
C LYS A 25 -3.60 -11.23 -13.99
N CYS A 26 -2.61 -10.57 -13.38
CA CYS A 26 -2.85 -9.61 -12.29
C CYS A 26 -3.72 -8.44 -12.77
N ARG A 27 -3.46 -7.91 -13.97
CA ARG A 27 -4.28 -6.83 -14.57
C ARG A 27 -5.73 -7.28 -14.79
N GLU A 28 -5.93 -8.49 -15.30
CA GLU A 28 -7.27 -9.06 -15.48
C GLU A 28 -8.01 -9.22 -14.15
N LEU A 29 -7.36 -9.83 -13.14
CA LEU A 29 -7.96 -10.07 -11.83
C LEU A 29 -8.30 -8.77 -11.09
N SER A 30 -7.46 -7.73 -11.24
CA SER A 30 -7.72 -6.42 -10.64
C SER A 30 -8.69 -5.57 -11.46
N GLY A 31 -9.10 -6.00 -12.66
CA GLY A 31 -9.88 -5.19 -13.59
C GLY A 31 -9.15 -3.92 -14.07
N CYS A 32 -7.81 -3.95 -14.13
CA CYS A 32 -7.00 -2.80 -14.53
C CYS A 32 -7.31 -2.45 -16.00
N PRO A 33 -7.73 -1.21 -16.31
CA PRO A 33 -8.01 -0.81 -17.69
C PRO A 33 -6.76 -0.84 -18.58
N ALA A 34 -6.98 -1.03 -19.89
CA ALA A 34 -5.89 -0.98 -20.87
C ALA A 34 -5.23 0.42 -20.90
N GLY A 35 -3.91 0.45 -20.96
CA GLY A 35 -3.12 1.69 -20.95
C GLY A 35 -2.97 2.35 -19.57
N VAL A 36 -3.59 1.81 -18.52
CA VAL A 36 -3.37 2.24 -17.14
C VAL A 36 -2.23 1.43 -16.52
N ASP A 37 -1.38 2.11 -15.76
CA ASP A 37 -0.33 1.48 -14.97
C ASP A 37 -0.95 0.67 -13.82
N LEU A 38 -0.54 -0.60 -13.70
CA LEU A 38 -1.13 -1.52 -12.73
C LEU A 38 -0.86 -1.09 -11.28
N GLN A 39 0.31 -0.51 -11.01
CA GLN A 39 0.66 -0.07 -9.66
C GLN A 39 -0.18 1.14 -9.25
N ASP A 40 -0.36 2.11 -10.14
CA ASP A 40 -1.23 3.26 -9.90
C ASP A 40 -2.69 2.84 -9.76
N TRP A 41 -3.15 1.87 -10.55
CA TRP A 41 -4.49 1.29 -10.41
C TRP A 41 -4.71 0.65 -9.03
N VAL A 42 -3.75 -0.15 -8.55
CA VAL A 42 -3.83 -0.77 -7.21
C VAL A 42 -3.81 0.29 -6.11
N LYS A 43 -2.98 1.34 -6.24
CA LYS A 43 -2.99 2.48 -5.30
C LYS A 43 -4.35 3.17 -5.27
N GLN A 44 -4.98 3.38 -6.43
CA GLN A 44 -6.31 3.96 -6.52
C GLN A 44 -7.37 3.07 -5.84
N LEU A 45 -7.37 1.76 -6.09
CA LEU A 45 -8.30 0.83 -5.45
C LEU A 45 -8.17 0.85 -3.92
N VAL A 46 -6.96 0.96 -3.39
CA VAL A 46 -6.71 1.09 -1.95
C VAL A 46 -7.23 2.43 -1.41
N SER A 47 -7.09 3.51 -2.19
CA SER A 47 -7.68 4.81 -1.84
C SER A 47 -9.21 4.74 -1.78
N GLU A 48 -9.87 4.12 -2.76
CA GLU A 48 -11.33 3.97 -2.78
C GLU A 48 -11.85 3.12 -1.62
N LEU A 49 -11.12 2.06 -1.25
CA LEU A 49 -11.45 1.22 -0.09
C LEU A 49 -11.21 1.90 1.26
N SER A 50 -10.51 3.04 1.33
CA SER A 50 -10.31 3.77 2.60
C SER A 50 -11.62 4.29 3.19
N VAL A 51 -12.60 4.60 2.34
CA VAL A 51 -13.94 5.02 2.79
C VAL A 51 -14.62 3.92 3.60
N VAL A 52 -14.34 2.66 3.29
CA VAL A 52 -14.87 1.51 4.03
C VAL A 52 -14.23 1.38 5.41
N GLU A 53 -12.94 1.73 5.54
CA GLU A 53 -12.24 1.83 6.84
C GLU A 53 -12.83 2.96 7.70
N ASP A 54 -13.09 4.13 7.12
CA ASP A 54 -13.71 5.25 7.83
C ASP A 54 -15.12 4.91 8.33
N ILE A 55 -15.93 4.25 7.49
CA ILE A 55 -17.26 3.77 7.87
C ILE A 55 -17.16 2.73 8.98
N HIS A 56 -16.21 1.79 8.89
CA HIS A 56 -15.95 0.80 9.94
C HIS A 56 -15.62 1.46 11.27
N ASN A 57 -14.67 2.39 11.29
CA ASN A 57 -14.27 3.12 12.48
C ASN A 57 -15.44 3.88 13.08
N ASN A 58 -16.22 4.61 12.27
CA ASN A 58 -17.39 5.34 12.75
C ASN A 58 -18.48 4.42 13.32
N ALA A 59 -18.72 3.24 12.71
CA ALA A 59 -19.70 2.28 13.21
C ALA A 59 -19.32 1.71 14.59
N VAL A 60 -18.03 1.54 14.87
CA VAL A 60 -17.51 1.10 16.18
C VAL A 60 -17.80 2.12 17.28
N PHE A 61 -17.93 3.42 16.95
CA PHE A 61 -18.13 4.50 17.92
C PHE A 61 -19.60 4.97 18.07
N ILE A 62 -20.57 4.25 17.50
CA ILE A 62 -21.98 4.51 17.80
C ILE A 62 -22.23 4.27 19.29
N THR A 63 -22.85 5.25 19.96
CA THR A 63 -23.22 5.09 21.38
C THR A 63 -24.29 4.02 21.55
N ASP A 64 -24.28 3.32 22.69
CA ASP A 64 -25.28 2.31 23.02
C ASP A 64 -26.72 2.85 22.88
N GLU A 65 -26.93 4.13 23.23
CA GLU A 65 -28.23 4.82 23.10
C GLU A 65 -28.70 4.94 21.63
N LEU A 66 -27.81 5.32 20.71
CA LEU A 66 -28.14 5.43 19.27
C LEU A 66 -28.27 4.06 18.61
N TYR A 67 -27.50 3.09 19.10
CA TYR A 67 -27.58 1.71 18.67
C TYR A 67 -28.92 1.06 19.03
N ASP A 68 -29.33 1.18 20.29
CA ASP A 68 -30.58 0.59 20.80
C ASP A 68 -31.82 1.25 20.19
N ALA A 69 -31.73 2.53 19.85
CA ALA A 69 -32.79 3.26 19.14
C ALA A 69 -32.92 2.88 17.65
N SER A 70 -31.93 2.19 17.07
CA SER A 70 -31.93 1.83 15.64
C SER A 70 -32.82 0.60 15.34
N PRO A 71 -33.45 0.50 14.16
CA PRO A 71 -34.15 -0.69 13.73
C PRO A 71 -33.26 -1.94 13.76
N LYS A 72 -33.85 -3.13 13.97
CA LYS A 72 -33.08 -4.39 14.11
C LYS A 72 -32.22 -4.72 12.89
N GLU A 73 -32.71 -4.40 11.70
CA GLU A 73 -32.00 -4.56 10.43
C GLU A 73 -30.75 -3.67 10.39
N VAL A 74 -30.85 -2.43 10.89
CA VAL A 74 -29.75 -1.46 10.96
C VAL A 74 -28.73 -1.88 12.01
N GLN A 75 -29.17 -2.35 13.18
CA GLN A 75 -28.28 -2.90 14.22
C GLN A 75 -27.46 -4.11 13.72
N ALA A 76 -28.05 -4.94 12.85
CA ALA A 76 -27.36 -6.07 12.25
C ALA A 76 -26.25 -5.60 11.28
N ILE A 77 -26.52 -4.56 10.48
CA ILE A 77 -25.52 -3.95 9.60
C ILE A 77 -24.40 -3.30 10.42
N ILE A 78 -24.73 -2.51 11.45
CA ILE A 78 -23.75 -1.86 12.34
C ILE A 78 -22.83 -2.90 12.98
N ARG A 79 -23.37 -4.00 13.52
CA ARG A 79 -22.55 -5.09 14.08
C ARG A 79 -21.62 -5.72 13.04
N SER A 80 -22.13 -5.94 11.84
CA SER A 80 -21.34 -6.54 10.75
C SER A 80 -20.19 -5.62 10.34
N LEU A 81 -20.45 -4.31 10.24
CA LEU A 81 -19.44 -3.30 9.99
C LEU A 81 -18.43 -3.23 11.15
N ALA A 82 -18.87 -3.08 12.40
CA ALA A 82 -17.99 -2.96 13.56
C ALA A 82 -17.06 -4.16 13.80
N CYS A 83 -17.46 -5.36 13.34
CA CYS A 83 -16.65 -6.58 13.45
C CYS A 83 -15.81 -6.88 12.19
N MET A 84 -15.93 -6.09 11.12
CA MET A 84 -15.23 -6.33 9.87
C MET A 84 -13.72 -6.15 10.05
N LYS A 85 -12.92 -7.11 9.58
CA LYS A 85 -11.45 -7.01 9.56
C LYS A 85 -10.95 -7.10 8.13
N MET A 86 -10.10 -6.16 7.73
CA MET A 86 -9.51 -6.11 6.39
C MET A 86 -7.97 -6.12 6.48
N PRO A 87 -7.33 -7.21 6.96
CA PRO A 87 -5.88 -7.24 7.19
C PRO A 87 -5.06 -7.07 5.92
N THR A 88 -5.52 -7.61 4.78
CA THR A 88 -4.85 -7.40 3.48
C THR A 88 -4.85 -5.94 3.08
N TYR A 89 -5.97 -5.23 3.30
CA TYR A 89 -6.08 -3.81 3.04
C TYR A 89 -5.13 -3.00 3.93
N ALA A 90 -5.11 -3.27 5.24
CA ALA A 90 -4.23 -2.59 6.18
C ALA A 90 -2.74 -2.74 5.79
N ARG A 91 -2.33 -3.94 5.35
CA ARG A 91 -0.97 -4.17 4.81
C ARG A 91 -0.69 -3.37 3.54
N LEU A 92 -1.65 -3.31 2.61
CA LEU A 92 -1.50 -2.53 1.39
C LEU A 92 -1.37 -1.03 1.70
N VAL A 93 -2.21 -0.50 2.58
CA VAL A 93 -2.13 0.90 3.04
C VAL A 93 -0.79 1.18 3.69
N ALA A 94 -0.30 0.29 4.56
CA ALA A 94 1.00 0.43 5.20
C ALA A 94 2.16 0.40 4.18
N GLY A 95 2.09 -0.48 3.18
CA GLY A 95 3.03 -0.51 2.05
C GLY A 95 3.04 0.79 1.26
N ILE A 96 1.87 1.30 0.88
CA ILE A 96 1.75 2.58 0.15
C ILE A 96 2.28 3.76 0.98
N LYS A 97 1.97 3.80 2.28
CA LYS A 97 2.52 4.82 3.18
C LYS A 97 4.04 4.74 3.24
N ALA A 98 4.61 3.53 3.30
CA ALA A 98 6.06 3.33 3.29
C ALA A 98 6.69 3.75 1.96
N ASP A 99 6.06 3.44 0.82
CA ASP A 99 6.52 3.87 -0.50
C ASP A 99 6.58 5.41 -0.61
N GLY A 100 5.56 6.11 -0.09
CA GLY A 100 5.56 7.58 -0.03
C GLY A 100 6.69 8.15 0.84
N VAL A 101 7.03 7.47 1.95
CA VAL A 101 8.17 7.86 2.81
C VAL A 101 9.50 7.61 2.10
N ASP A 102 9.63 6.51 1.34
CA ASP A 102 10.83 6.23 0.55
C ASP A 102 11.02 7.29 -0.56
N GLU A 103 9.95 7.70 -1.24
CA GLU A 103 9.99 8.80 -2.22
C GLU A 103 10.44 10.12 -1.56
N PHE A 104 9.94 10.43 -0.36
CA PHE A 104 10.37 11.59 0.40
C PHE A 104 11.86 11.52 0.79
N ALA A 105 12.32 10.36 1.27
CA ALA A 105 13.72 10.14 1.60
C ALA A 105 14.64 10.28 0.38
N ALA A 106 14.20 9.80 -0.78
CA ALA A 106 14.92 9.98 -2.05
C ALA A 106 15.05 11.46 -2.43
N LYS A 107 14.01 12.28 -2.23
CA LYS A 107 14.07 13.73 -2.48
C LYS A 107 15.07 14.44 -1.57
N LEU A 108 15.18 14.04 -0.31
CA LEU A 108 16.14 14.60 0.65
C LEU A 108 17.60 14.27 0.32
N ARG A 109 17.84 13.22 -0.47
CA ARG A 109 19.20 12.82 -0.89
C ARG A 109 19.69 13.57 -2.12
N ILE A 110 18.86 14.39 -2.75
CA ILE A 110 19.25 15.25 -3.86
C ILE A 110 20.12 16.40 -3.29
N PRO A 111 21.41 16.50 -3.67
CA PRO A 111 22.28 17.54 -3.16
C PRO A 111 21.82 18.94 -3.61
N GLY A 112 21.88 19.91 -2.71
CA GLY A 112 21.70 21.33 -2.99
C GLY A 112 23.03 22.08 -3.09
N ASP A 113 22.95 23.41 -3.00
CA ASP A 113 24.14 24.29 -3.08
C ASP A 113 24.89 24.43 -1.74
N ASP A 114 24.32 23.91 -0.65
CA ASP A 114 24.86 24.05 0.71
C ASP A 114 25.11 22.67 1.37
N GLN A 115 26.39 22.37 1.59
CA GLN A 115 26.84 21.12 2.20
C GLN A 115 26.33 20.90 3.63
N PHE A 116 26.04 21.97 4.39
CA PHE A 116 25.47 21.85 5.73
C PHE A 116 24.02 21.37 5.67
N PHE A 117 23.22 21.97 4.79
CA PHE A 117 21.83 21.53 4.59
C PHE A 117 21.75 20.14 3.97
N ASP A 118 22.69 19.78 3.09
CA ASP A 118 22.80 18.41 2.56
C ASP A 118 23.09 17.38 3.65
N ALA A 119 23.97 17.71 4.61
CA ALA A 119 24.27 16.83 5.74
C ALA A 119 23.03 16.64 6.63
N LEU A 120 22.27 17.71 6.88
CA LEU A 120 21.00 17.64 7.61
C LEU A 120 19.97 16.79 6.86
N ALA A 121 19.79 17.03 5.56
CA ALA A 121 18.83 16.31 4.73
C ALA A 121 19.13 14.81 4.66
N LYS A 122 20.42 14.43 4.60
CA LYS A 122 20.85 13.02 4.72
C LYS A 122 20.46 12.40 6.06
N GLY A 123 20.61 13.12 7.17
CA GLY A 123 20.18 12.66 8.49
C GLY A 123 18.67 12.39 8.54
N VAL A 124 17.86 13.29 7.97
CA VAL A 124 16.41 13.13 7.88
C VAL A 124 16.03 11.98 6.93
N ALA A 125 16.74 11.81 5.82
CA ALA A 125 16.50 10.74 4.88
C ALA A 125 16.75 9.35 5.50
N LEU A 126 17.71 9.22 6.41
CA LEU A 126 17.95 7.97 7.14
C LEU A 126 16.81 7.67 8.12
N ALA A 127 16.35 8.68 8.86
CA ALA A 127 15.20 8.51 9.76
C ALA A 127 13.91 8.17 8.99
N ALA A 128 13.73 8.72 7.79
CA ALA A 128 12.63 8.39 6.91
C ALA A 128 12.68 6.91 6.44
N ASP A 129 13.85 6.41 6.03
CA ASP A 129 14.01 4.98 5.67
C ASP A 129 13.63 4.05 6.83
N ASP A 130 14.06 4.37 8.06
CA ASP A 130 13.71 3.60 9.26
C ASP A 130 12.19 3.62 9.52
N PHE A 131 11.55 4.77 9.30
CA PHE A 131 10.09 4.90 9.45
C PHE A 131 9.33 4.12 8.37
N ALA A 132 9.78 4.16 7.11
CA ALA A 132 9.20 3.35 6.03
C ALA A 132 9.27 1.85 6.34
N LYS A 133 10.40 1.40 6.89
CA LYS A 133 10.57 0.01 7.35
C LYS A 133 9.58 -0.33 8.47
N GLN A 134 9.44 0.54 9.47
CA GLN A 134 8.49 0.34 10.57
C GLN A 134 7.04 0.23 10.08
N LEU A 135 6.64 1.03 9.08
CA LEU A 135 5.30 0.94 8.49
C LEU A 135 5.05 -0.44 7.87
N ARG A 136 6.02 -0.98 7.12
CA ARG A 136 5.90 -2.31 6.49
C ARG A 136 5.85 -3.44 7.53
N GLU A 137 6.70 -3.38 8.55
CA GLU A 137 6.81 -4.43 9.58
C GLU A 137 5.69 -4.35 10.65
N GLY A 138 5.13 -3.17 10.88
CA GLY A 138 4.08 -2.93 11.86
C GLY A 138 2.69 -3.41 11.43
N ALA A 139 2.46 -3.61 10.13
CA ALA A 139 1.16 -3.98 9.57
C ALA A 139 0.69 -5.42 9.89
N ASP A 140 1.57 -6.24 10.46
CA ASP A 140 1.31 -7.64 10.82
C ASP A 140 1.06 -7.87 12.33
N LYS A 141 1.07 -6.81 13.15
CA LYS A 141 0.82 -6.88 14.60
C LYS A 141 -0.61 -6.52 14.93
#